data_AF-A0A356K6G2-F1
#
_entry.id   AF-A0A356K6G2-F1
#
_cell.length_a   1.000
_cell.length_b   1.000
_cell.length_c   1.000
_cell.angle_alpha   90.00
_cell.angle_beta   90.00
_cell.angle_gamma   90.00
#
_symmetry.space_group_name_H-M   'P 1'
#
loop_
_entity.id
_entity.type
_entity.pdbx_description
1 polymer ?
#
loop_
_entity_poly.entity_id
_entity_poly.type
_entity_poly.pdbx_seq_one_letter_code
_entity_poly.pdbx_strand_id
1 'polypeptide(L)'
;MANKTTTKDIPAAVREVCLWLPEAQEKKSHGMPTFHVRNKNFAIFSVNHHGSGRVALWLNVPDGAQAFYCDAEPEHYFRPPYVGPRGWLGLVLDQGLAWTQIADLVRQAYEKSAPAGLVQKIGKTINIEPPDRTMDPQDLDSMNTAASQATLKILRGLCVALPEVTESRRFGRPAWKAGTKTFCAVTTRAKRLMLDTWVGPDLQATLTDDPRFQIPAFTGQNGWIRLDIEDTVNWKEAEALIIGSYEHFALKRMLNVLRSGTS
;
A
#
# COMPACT_ATOMS: atom_id res chain seq x y z
N MET A 1 32.17 -20.00 -21.48
CA MET A 1 31.82 -19.40 -20.18
C MET A 1 30.56 -18.59 -20.39
N ALA A 2 29.41 -19.06 -19.90
CA ALA A 2 28.15 -18.34 -20.07
C ALA A 2 28.19 -17.08 -19.18
N ASN A 3 28.12 -15.91 -19.80
CA ASN A 3 28.02 -14.65 -19.10
C ASN A 3 26.67 -14.65 -18.37
N LYS A 4 26.70 -14.78 -17.05
CA LYS A 4 25.48 -14.82 -16.23
C LYS A 4 24.96 -13.39 -16.16
N THR A 5 24.14 -12.99 -17.12
CA THR A 5 23.46 -11.69 -17.12
C THR A 5 22.65 -11.60 -15.83
N THR A 6 23.05 -10.71 -14.94
CA THR A 6 22.33 -10.46 -13.70
C THR A 6 20.98 -9.86 -14.06
N THR A 7 19.88 -10.60 -13.86
CA THR A 7 18.51 -10.12 -14.13
C THR A 7 18.21 -8.87 -13.32
N LYS A 8 17.64 -7.84 -13.95
CA LYS A 8 17.35 -6.53 -13.36
C LYS A 8 15.84 -6.35 -13.23
N ASP A 9 15.36 -6.27 -12.00
CA ASP A 9 13.95 -6.00 -11.72
C ASP A 9 13.67 -4.48 -11.65
N ILE A 10 12.38 -4.12 -11.64
CA ILE A 10 11.94 -2.72 -11.54
C ILE A 10 12.52 -2.01 -10.29
N PRO A 11 12.46 -2.59 -9.07
CA PRO A 11 13.08 -1.96 -7.90
C PRO A 11 14.57 -1.67 -8.05
N ALA A 12 15.36 -2.58 -8.63
CA ALA A 12 16.78 -2.36 -8.90
C ALA A 12 16.98 -1.23 -9.92
N ALA A 13 16.20 -1.22 -11.01
CA ALA A 13 16.25 -0.17 -12.01
C ALA A 13 15.86 1.21 -11.42
N VAL A 14 14.85 1.27 -10.55
CA VAL A 14 14.48 2.50 -9.82
C VAL A 14 15.62 3.00 -8.92
N ARG A 15 16.31 2.09 -8.21
CA ARG A 15 17.47 2.47 -7.40
C ARG A 15 18.59 3.04 -8.26
N GLU A 16 18.86 2.42 -9.39
CA GLU A 16 19.90 2.89 -10.30
C GLU A 16 19.61 4.30 -10.82
N VAL A 17 18.40 4.60 -11.30
CA VAL A 17 18.05 5.96 -11.78
C VAL A 17 17.98 7.00 -10.67
N CYS A 18 17.73 6.62 -9.43
CA CYS A 18 17.66 7.57 -8.32
C CYS A 18 19.01 7.78 -7.60
N LEU A 19 19.85 6.75 -7.48
CA LEU A 19 21.05 6.76 -6.63
C LEU A 19 22.35 7.11 -7.38
N TRP A 20 22.33 7.20 -8.71
CA TRP A 20 23.48 7.74 -9.46
C TRP A 20 23.67 9.26 -9.23
N LEU A 21 22.62 9.94 -8.76
CA LEU A 21 22.60 11.39 -8.53
C LEU A 21 23.43 11.76 -7.29
N PRO A 22 24.13 12.92 -7.29
CA PRO A 22 25.03 13.30 -6.20
C PRO A 22 24.34 13.30 -4.84
N GLU A 23 24.89 12.57 -3.87
CA GLU A 23 24.37 12.51 -2.49
C GLU A 23 22.89 12.07 -2.36
N ALA A 24 22.32 11.45 -3.40
CA ALA A 24 21.01 10.85 -3.30
C ALA A 24 21.07 9.63 -2.37
N GLN A 25 20.06 9.50 -1.51
CA GLN A 25 19.97 8.42 -0.52
C GLN A 25 18.56 7.82 -0.53
N GLU A 26 18.48 6.51 -0.26
CA GLU A 26 17.23 5.79 -0.05
C GLU A 26 16.95 5.68 1.45
N LYS A 27 15.71 5.98 1.85
CA LYS A 27 15.16 5.61 3.15
C LYS A 27 13.79 4.97 2.99
N LYS A 28 13.37 4.16 3.96
CA LYS A 28 12.00 3.67 4.02
C LYS A 28 11.11 4.69 4.71
N SER A 29 10.04 5.14 4.05
CA SER A 29 9.02 6.01 4.65
C SER A 29 7.64 5.43 4.39
N HIS A 30 6.82 5.27 5.43
CA HIS A 30 5.46 4.69 5.33
C HIS A 30 5.43 3.35 4.57
N GLY A 31 6.48 2.54 4.72
CA GLY A 31 6.59 1.25 4.04
C GLY A 31 7.19 1.29 2.62
N MET A 32 7.35 2.47 2.03
CA MET A 32 7.79 2.67 0.64
C MET A 32 9.25 3.17 0.57
N PRO A 33 10.08 2.70 -0.39
CA PRO A 33 11.35 3.32 -0.69
C PRO A 33 11.17 4.78 -1.11
N THR A 34 11.87 5.67 -0.45
CA THR A 34 11.82 7.12 -0.67
C THR A 34 13.23 7.63 -0.88
N PHE A 35 13.45 8.34 -1.98
CA PHE A 35 14.74 8.89 -2.35
C PHE A 35 14.79 10.37 -2.02
N HIS A 36 15.89 10.80 -1.41
CA HIS A 36 16.06 12.17 -0.94
C HIS A 36 17.48 12.67 -1.14
N VAL A 37 17.60 14.00 -1.18
CA VAL A 37 18.86 14.75 -1.19
C VAL A 37 18.76 15.84 -0.14
N ARG A 38 19.75 15.92 0.77
CA ARG A 38 19.76 16.91 1.87
C ARG A 38 18.41 17.02 2.61
N ASN A 39 17.86 15.87 2.99
CA ASN A 39 16.56 15.71 3.67
C ASN A 39 15.30 16.11 2.87
N LYS A 40 15.44 16.50 1.59
CA LYS A 40 14.31 16.77 0.70
C LYS A 40 14.04 15.55 -0.18
N ASN A 41 12.83 14.99 -0.08
CA ASN A 41 12.42 13.87 -0.92
C ASN A 41 12.20 14.37 -2.35
N PHE A 42 12.71 13.63 -3.34
CA PHE A 42 12.47 13.92 -4.75
C PHE A 42 11.74 12.77 -5.48
N ALA A 43 11.84 11.55 -4.96
CA ALA A 43 11.15 10.39 -5.52
C ALA A 43 10.59 9.44 -4.43
N ILE A 44 9.45 8.82 -4.70
CA ILE A 44 8.86 7.76 -3.87
C ILE A 44 8.50 6.59 -4.78
N PHE A 45 9.07 5.42 -4.53
CA PHE A 45 8.71 4.20 -5.24
C PHE A 45 7.54 3.52 -4.54
N SER A 46 6.47 3.27 -5.30
CA SER A 46 5.17 2.86 -4.80
C SER A 46 4.69 1.65 -5.56
N VAL A 47 4.32 0.59 -4.85
CA VAL A 47 3.77 -0.63 -5.44
C VAL A 47 2.36 -0.84 -4.89
N ASN A 48 1.37 -0.87 -5.79
CA ASN A 48 -0.03 -1.12 -5.52
C ASN A 48 -0.59 -0.31 -4.34
N HIS A 49 -0.19 0.96 -4.23
CA HIS A 49 -0.62 1.80 -3.12
C HIS A 49 -2.14 1.97 -3.14
N HIS A 50 -2.77 1.72 -1.99
CA HIS A 50 -4.22 1.69 -1.82
C HIS A 50 -4.98 0.80 -2.81
N GLY A 51 -4.37 -0.30 -3.28
CA GLY A 51 -5.01 -1.21 -4.24
C GLY A 51 -5.10 -0.65 -5.65
N SER A 52 -4.24 0.31 -5.99
CA SER A 52 -4.24 0.99 -7.30
C SER A 52 -3.84 0.09 -8.47
N GLY A 53 -3.24 -1.07 -8.21
CA GLY A 53 -2.73 -1.99 -9.24
C GLY A 53 -1.49 -1.49 -9.98
N ARG A 54 -0.89 -0.36 -9.58
CA ARG A 54 0.24 0.27 -10.30
C ARG A 54 1.58 -0.07 -9.66
N VAL A 55 2.58 -0.34 -10.48
CA VAL A 55 4.00 -0.16 -10.11
C VAL A 55 4.40 1.24 -10.51
N ALA A 56 4.64 2.12 -9.54
CA ALA A 56 4.77 3.55 -9.80
C ALA A 56 5.98 4.21 -9.15
N LEU A 57 6.49 5.26 -9.80
CA LEU A 57 7.44 6.20 -9.22
C LEU A 57 6.78 7.57 -9.13
N TRP A 58 6.74 8.15 -7.93
CA TRP A 58 6.19 9.49 -7.72
C TRP A 58 7.33 10.48 -7.62
N LEU A 59 7.30 11.53 -8.42
CA LEU A 59 8.38 12.48 -8.61
C LEU A 59 7.95 13.89 -8.24
N ASN A 60 8.80 14.60 -7.49
CA ASN A 60 8.65 16.02 -7.21
C ASN A 60 9.08 16.86 -8.42
N VAL A 61 8.28 16.83 -9.50
CA VAL A 61 8.59 17.49 -10.78
C VAL A 61 8.41 19.01 -10.71
N PRO A 62 9.05 19.80 -11.58
CA PRO A 62 8.84 21.25 -11.69
C PRO A 62 7.35 21.62 -11.89
N ASP A 63 7.02 22.87 -11.55
CA ASP A 63 5.64 23.35 -11.63
C ASP A 63 5.15 23.33 -13.09
N GLY A 64 3.87 23.01 -13.29
CA GLY A 64 3.28 22.82 -14.62
C GLY A 64 3.52 21.43 -15.24
N ALA A 65 4.62 20.74 -14.92
CA ALA A 65 4.95 19.44 -15.50
C ALA A 65 3.87 18.37 -15.18
N GLN A 66 3.33 18.37 -13.96
CA GLN A 66 2.30 17.40 -13.59
C GLN A 66 1.06 17.48 -14.50
N ALA A 67 0.55 18.70 -14.76
CA ALA A 67 -0.61 18.89 -15.62
C ALA A 67 -0.27 18.49 -17.07
N PHE A 68 0.86 18.97 -17.59
CA PHE A 68 1.33 18.66 -18.94
C PHE A 68 1.34 17.14 -19.23
N TYR A 69 1.99 16.35 -18.37
CA TYR A 69 2.09 14.91 -18.57
C TYR A 69 0.77 14.17 -18.34
N CYS A 70 0.00 14.55 -17.31
CA CYS A 70 -1.29 13.90 -17.04
C CYS A 70 -2.33 14.16 -18.14
N ASP A 71 -2.26 15.32 -18.81
CA ASP A 71 -3.20 15.67 -19.87
C ASP A 71 -2.76 15.08 -21.22
N ALA A 72 -1.45 14.95 -21.46
CA ALA A 72 -0.92 14.41 -22.72
C ALA A 72 -0.93 12.88 -22.80
N GLU A 73 -0.56 12.19 -21.72
CA GLU A 73 -0.34 10.73 -21.68
C GLU A 73 -0.94 10.11 -20.39
N PRO A 74 -2.27 10.20 -20.18
CA PRO A 74 -2.94 9.76 -18.94
C PRO A 74 -2.80 8.25 -18.63
N GLU A 75 -2.39 7.44 -19.61
CA GLU A 75 -2.05 6.03 -19.47
C GLU A 75 -0.73 5.81 -18.72
N HIS A 76 0.23 6.74 -18.83
CA HIS A 76 1.55 6.64 -18.22
C HIS A 76 1.71 7.52 -16.99
N TYR A 77 0.89 8.57 -16.86
CA TYR A 77 1.03 9.58 -15.82
C TYR A 77 -0.26 9.84 -15.04
N PHE A 78 -0.12 10.11 -13.75
CA PHE A 78 -1.26 10.40 -12.87
C PHE A 78 -0.90 11.34 -11.72
N ARG A 79 -1.92 11.92 -11.07
CA ARG A 79 -1.76 12.67 -9.82
C ARG A 79 -1.75 11.71 -8.63
N PRO A 80 -0.64 11.52 -7.90
CA PRO A 80 -0.59 10.57 -6.80
C PRO A 80 -1.38 11.06 -5.57
N PRO A 81 -1.90 10.14 -4.73
CA PRO A 81 -2.55 10.51 -3.48
C PRO A 81 -1.62 11.33 -2.57
N TYR A 82 -2.19 12.30 -1.84
CA TYR A 82 -1.53 13.17 -0.84
C TYR A 82 -0.46 14.15 -1.36
N VAL A 83 0.42 13.71 -2.25
CA VAL A 83 1.51 14.52 -2.81
C VAL A 83 1.10 15.18 -4.14
N GLY A 84 0.09 14.65 -4.83
CA GLY A 84 -0.42 15.18 -6.09
C GLY A 84 -0.89 16.65 -6.00
N PRO A 85 -1.65 17.06 -4.96
CA PRO A 85 -2.00 18.47 -4.76
C PRO A 85 -0.79 19.40 -4.57
N ARG A 86 0.39 18.85 -4.25
CA ARG A 86 1.66 19.58 -4.13
C ARG A 86 2.50 19.52 -5.42
N GLY A 87 1.90 19.13 -6.54
CA GLY A 87 2.53 19.10 -7.86
C GLY A 87 3.37 17.85 -8.17
N TRP A 88 3.30 16.80 -7.35
CA TRP A 88 4.06 15.56 -7.63
C TRP A 88 3.44 14.76 -8.77
N LEU A 89 4.25 14.21 -9.67
CA LEU A 89 3.82 13.39 -10.79
C LEU A 89 3.99 11.91 -10.48
N GLY A 90 2.97 11.08 -10.71
CA GLY A 90 3.09 9.62 -10.67
C GLY A 90 3.35 9.08 -12.07
N LEU A 91 4.37 8.21 -12.21
CA LEU A 91 4.72 7.50 -13.44
C LEU A 91 4.36 6.03 -13.26
N VAL A 92 3.74 5.39 -14.25
CA VAL A 92 3.51 3.94 -14.27
C VAL A 92 4.69 3.24 -14.96
N LEU A 93 5.43 2.41 -14.24
CA LEU A 93 6.73 1.88 -14.69
C LEU A 93 6.63 0.60 -15.53
N ASP A 94 5.50 -0.10 -15.47
CA ASP A 94 5.28 -1.42 -16.07
C ASP A 94 4.32 -1.39 -17.26
N GLN A 95 4.09 -0.22 -17.86
CA GLN A 95 3.15 -0.01 -18.97
C GLN A 95 3.82 0.60 -20.22
N GLY A 96 5.12 0.33 -20.45
CA GLY A 96 5.79 0.69 -21.71
C GLY A 96 6.47 2.06 -21.75
N LEU A 97 6.48 2.81 -20.65
CA LEU A 97 7.21 4.07 -20.56
C LEU A 97 8.73 3.83 -20.69
N ALA A 98 9.38 4.56 -21.60
CA ALA A 98 10.81 4.40 -21.87
C ALA A 98 11.66 4.77 -20.65
N TRP A 99 12.66 3.93 -20.35
CA TRP A 99 13.51 4.14 -19.18
C TRP A 99 14.47 5.33 -19.31
N THR A 100 14.76 5.78 -20.53
CA THR A 100 15.44 7.05 -20.78
C THR A 100 14.58 8.24 -20.33
N GLN A 101 13.29 8.24 -20.68
CA GLN A 101 12.32 9.26 -20.24
C GLN A 101 12.16 9.26 -18.71
N ILE A 102 12.11 8.07 -18.09
CA ILE A 102 12.07 7.95 -16.62
C ILE A 102 13.33 8.58 -16.00
N ALA A 103 14.52 8.30 -16.53
CA ALA A 103 15.77 8.87 -16.02
C ALA A 103 15.79 10.42 -16.13
N ASP A 104 15.29 10.98 -17.23
CA ASP A 104 15.18 12.43 -17.42
C ASP A 104 14.18 13.07 -16.44
N LEU A 105 13.05 12.43 -16.17
CA LEU A 105 12.08 12.91 -15.18
C LEU A 105 12.61 12.80 -13.75
N VAL A 106 13.34 11.73 -13.43
CA VAL A 106 14.02 11.57 -12.12
C VAL A 106 15.06 12.68 -11.92
N ARG A 107 15.85 12.98 -12.95
CA ARG A 107 16.78 14.11 -12.93
C ARG A 107 16.06 15.42 -12.64
N GLN A 108 14.99 15.75 -13.35
CA GLN A 108 14.22 16.99 -13.13
C GLN A 108 13.69 17.09 -11.69
N ALA A 109 13.19 15.98 -11.13
CA ALA A 109 12.70 15.95 -9.76
C ALA A 109 13.83 16.17 -8.72
N TYR A 110 15.00 15.59 -8.98
CA TYR A 110 16.19 15.83 -8.19
C TYR A 110 16.66 17.28 -8.30
N GLU A 111 16.74 17.84 -9.51
CA GLU A 111 17.15 19.24 -9.75
C GLU A 111 16.22 20.24 -9.05
N LYS A 112 14.90 19.98 -9.02
CA LYS A 112 13.94 20.77 -8.23
C LYS A 112 14.24 20.74 -6.72
N SER A 113 14.71 19.60 -6.22
CA SER A 113 14.82 19.34 -4.78
C SER A 113 16.23 19.64 -4.23
N ALA A 114 17.27 19.48 -5.05
CA ALA A 114 18.66 19.59 -4.66
C ALA A 114 19.16 21.04 -4.55
N PRO A 115 20.15 21.33 -3.68
CA PRO A 115 20.87 22.60 -3.73
C PRO A 115 21.62 22.78 -5.06
N ALA A 116 21.75 24.04 -5.52
CA ALA A 116 22.38 24.38 -6.79
C ALA A 116 23.80 23.80 -6.95
N GLY A 117 24.59 23.77 -5.87
CA GLY A 117 25.95 23.21 -5.90
C GLY A 117 26.01 21.70 -6.14
N LEU A 118 24.92 20.95 -5.88
CA LEU A 118 24.83 19.54 -6.27
C LEU A 118 24.30 19.37 -7.69
N VAL A 119 23.40 20.25 -8.13
CA VAL A 119 22.91 20.26 -9.52
C VAL A 119 24.06 20.47 -10.51
N GLN A 120 24.99 21.38 -10.19
CA GLN A 120 26.18 21.63 -11.01
C GLN A 120 27.14 20.43 -11.12
N LYS A 121 27.02 19.43 -10.24
CA LYS A 121 27.84 18.21 -10.25
C LYS A 121 27.20 17.08 -11.06
N ILE A 122 25.96 17.23 -11.51
CA ILE A 122 25.28 16.19 -12.29
C ILE A 122 25.95 16.13 -13.66
N GLY A 123 26.44 14.94 -14.03
CA GLY A 123 26.95 14.67 -15.38
C GLY A 123 25.83 14.56 -16.42
N LYS A 124 26.13 13.90 -17.55
CA LYS A 124 25.11 13.49 -18.51
C LYS A 124 24.12 12.55 -17.84
N THR A 125 22.82 12.69 -18.12
CA THR A 125 21.80 11.72 -17.64
C THR A 125 22.22 10.32 -18.06
N ILE A 126 22.15 9.38 -17.11
CA ILE A 126 22.54 7.99 -17.38
C ILE A 126 21.62 7.39 -18.44
N ASN A 127 22.19 6.56 -19.31
CA ASN A 127 21.41 5.64 -20.11
C ASN A 127 21.29 4.35 -19.31
N ILE A 128 20.06 3.96 -18.98
CA ILE A 128 19.79 2.79 -18.16
C ILE A 128 19.11 1.73 -19.00
N GLU A 129 19.62 0.49 -18.91
CA GLU A 129 18.92 -0.65 -19.48
C GLU A 129 17.60 -0.89 -18.74
N PRO A 130 16.47 -1.06 -19.46
CA PRO A 130 15.20 -1.34 -18.84
C PRO A 130 15.27 -2.67 -18.05
N PRO A 131 14.45 -2.83 -17.00
CA PRO A 131 14.33 -4.09 -16.30
C PRO A 131 13.85 -5.17 -17.27
N ASP A 132 14.46 -6.36 -17.17
CA ASP A 132 14.18 -7.52 -18.02
C ASP A 132 13.14 -8.47 -17.37
N ARG A 133 12.66 -8.11 -16.18
CA ARG A 133 11.67 -8.86 -15.42
C ARG A 133 10.53 -7.97 -14.94
N THR A 134 9.30 -8.36 -15.27
CA THR A 134 8.08 -7.81 -14.68
C THR A 134 7.93 -8.28 -13.24
N MET A 135 7.30 -7.47 -12.37
CA MET A 135 7.00 -7.91 -11.01
C MET A 135 6.10 -9.14 -10.99
N ASP A 136 6.35 -10.04 -10.04
CA ASP A 136 5.42 -11.12 -9.74
C ASP A 136 4.11 -10.54 -9.17
N PRO A 137 2.92 -11.04 -9.56
CA PRO A 137 1.65 -10.63 -8.95
C PRO A 137 1.63 -10.66 -7.42
N GLN A 138 2.41 -11.54 -6.77
CA GLN A 138 2.54 -11.62 -5.31
C GLN A 138 3.40 -10.50 -4.72
N ASP A 139 4.37 -9.98 -5.48
CA ASP A 139 5.16 -8.81 -5.11
C ASP A 139 4.39 -7.50 -5.33
N LEU A 140 3.47 -7.51 -6.29
CA LEU A 140 2.48 -6.45 -6.53
C LEU A 140 1.46 -6.37 -5.38
N ASP A 141 0.91 -7.51 -4.96
CA ASP A 141 0.01 -7.58 -3.81
C ASP A 141 0.21 -8.87 -3.03
N SER A 142 0.58 -8.75 -1.75
CA SER A 142 0.71 -9.91 -0.87
C SER A 142 -0.61 -10.66 -0.69
N MET A 143 -1.76 -10.03 -0.97
CA MET A 143 -3.05 -10.71 -0.99
C MET A 143 -3.19 -11.73 -2.13
N ASN A 144 -2.36 -11.70 -3.17
CA ASN A 144 -2.48 -12.58 -4.34
C ASN A 144 -1.91 -13.98 -4.12
N THR A 145 -1.28 -14.27 -2.97
CA THR A 145 -0.81 -15.63 -2.67
C THR A 145 -1.99 -16.58 -2.47
N ALA A 146 -1.81 -17.87 -2.80
CA ALA A 146 -2.86 -18.87 -2.61
C ALA A 146 -3.29 -18.98 -1.13
N ALA A 147 -2.34 -18.86 -0.20
CA ALA A 147 -2.61 -18.87 1.24
C ALA A 147 -3.47 -17.65 1.65
N SER A 148 -3.07 -16.44 1.23
CA SER A 148 -3.83 -15.22 1.52
C SER A 148 -5.24 -15.27 0.92
N GLN A 149 -5.41 -15.80 -0.30
CA GLN A 149 -6.73 -15.98 -0.92
C GLN A 149 -7.60 -16.99 -0.15
N ALA A 150 -7.02 -18.07 0.37
CA ALA A 150 -7.74 -19.02 1.22
C ALA A 150 -8.21 -18.36 2.53
N THR A 151 -7.34 -17.62 3.20
CA THR A 151 -7.68 -16.83 4.41
C THR A 151 -8.81 -15.83 4.13
N LEU A 152 -8.73 -15.08 3.02
CA LEU A 152 -9.76 -14.12 2.62
C LEU A 152 -11.10 -14.80 2.30
N LYS A 153 -11.08 -16.00 1.73
CA LYS A 153 -12.30 -16.78 1.48
C LYS A 153 -13.01 -17.14 2.77
N ILE A 154 -12.27 -17.55 3.81
CA ILE A 154 -12.84 -17.86 5.13
C ILE A 154 -13.44 -16.59 5.74
N LEU A 155 -12.70 -15.48 5.78
CA LEU A 155 -13.21 -14.20 6.30
C LEU A 155 -14.49 -13.75 5.59
N ARG A 156 -14.56 -13.85 4.26
CA ARG A 156 -15.77 -13.53 3.50
C ARG A 156 -16.94 -14.41 3.93
N GLY A 157 -16.71 -15.70 4.13
CA GLY A 157 -17.73 -16.63 4.62
C GLY A 157 -18.29 -16.22 5.98
N LEU A 158 -17.41 -15.89 6.94
CA LEU A 158 -17.82 -15.42 8.27
C LEU A 158 -18.63 -14.12 8.20
N CYS A 159 -18.17 -13.15 7.41
CA CYS A 159 -18.84 -11.85 7.30
C CYS A 159 -20.18 -11.92 6.56
N VAL A 160 -20.31 -12.74 5.51
CA VAL A 160 -21.56 -12.82 4.72
C VAL A 160 -22.67 -13.57 5.47
N ALA A 161 -22.32 -14.38 6.47
CA ALA A 161 -23.28 -15.03 7.35
C ALA A 161 -24.00 -14.04 8.29
N LEU A 162 -23.46 -12.84 8.47
CA LEU A 162 -24.03 -11.80 9.32
C LEU A 162 -25.11 -11.00 8.56
N PRO A 163 -26.24 -10.65 9.22
CA PRO A 163 -27.34 -9.94 8.56
C PRO A 163 -26.92 -8.60 7.91
N GLU A 164 -27.48 -8.29 6.74
CA GLU A 164 -27.31 -7.00 6.05
C GLU A 164 -25.85 -6.51 5.90
N VAL A 165 -24.86 -7.41 5.86
CA VAL A 165 -23.46 -7.05 5.66
C VAL A 165 -23.17 -6.73 4.19
N THR A 166 -22.38 -5.67 3.98
CA THR A 166 -21.86 -5.32 2.65
C THR A 166 -20.33 -5.33 2.66
N GLU A 167 -19.70 -6.00 1.69
CA GLU A 167 -18.26 -5.88 1.43
C GLU A 167 -17.97 -4.57 0.69
N SER A 168 -16.94 -3.87 1.13
CA SER A 168 -16.44 -2.61 0.59
C SER A 168 -14.92 -2.64 0.54
N ARG A 169 -14.29 -1.60 -0.02
CA ARG A 169 -12.84 -1.43 0.02
C ARG A 169 -12.44 -0.23 0.86
N ARG A 170 -11.46 -0.44 1.75
CA ARG A 170 -10.79 0.61 2.52
C ARG A 170 -9.32 0.58 2.15
N PHE A 171 -8.82 1.64 1.51
CA PHE A 171 -7.43 1.71 1.04
C PHE A 171 -7.03 0.49 0.18
N GLY A 172 -7.92 0.08 -0.72
CA GLY A 172 -7.74 -1.09 -1.59
C GLY A 172 -8.00 -2.44 -0.94
N ARG A 173 -8.04 -2.49 0.40
CA ARG A 173 -8.22 -3.74 1.17
C ARG A 173 -9.70 -4.03 1.45
N PRO A 174 -10.09 -5.31 1.55
CA PRO A 174 -11.45 -5.69 1.94
C PRO A 174 -11.85 -5.11 3.29
N ALA A 175 -13.08 -4.62 3.38
CA ALA A 175 -13.69 -4.16 4.63
C ALA A 175 -15.19 -4.42 4.60
N TRP A 176 -15.76 -4.85 5.71
CA TRP A 176 -17.17 -5.19 5.82
C TRP A 176 -17.91 -4.17 6.67
N LYS A 177 -19.13 -3.84 6.23
CA LYS A 177 -19.99 -2.86 6.87
C LYS A 177 -21.26 -3.50 7.41
N ALA A 178 -21.68 -3.08 8.59
CA ALA A 178 -23.01 -3.29 9.14
C ALA A 178 -23.80 -2.00 8.87
N GLY A 179 -24.74 -2.05 7.92
CA GLY A 179 -25.32 -0.83 7.35
C GLY A 179 -24.23 0.06 6.74
N THR A 180 -24.03 1.26 7.28
CA THR A 180 -23.03 2.22 6.76
C THR A 180 -21.69 2.19 7.50
N LYS A 181 -21.61 1.48 8.64
CA LYS A 181 -20.45 1.48 9.53
C LYS A 181 -19.56 0.27 9.29
N THR A 182 -18.27 0.50 9.06
CA THR A 182 -17.27 -0.58 8.99
C THR A 182 -17.11 -1.21 10.36
N PHE A 183 -17.28 -2.52 10.45
CA PHE A 183 -17.04 -3.29 11.68
C PHE A 183 -15.79 -4.17 11.58
N CYS A 184 -15.39 -4.58 10.38
CA CYS A 184 -14.23 -5.43 10.19
C CYS A 184 -13.48 -4.98 8.93
N ALA A 185 -12.14 -5.03 8.96
CA ALA A 185 -11.33 -4.75 7.79
C ALA A 185 -10.06 -5.60 7.76
N VAL A 186 -9.59 -5.91 6.55
CA VAL A 186 -8.27 -6.50 6.35
C VAL A 186 -7.25 -5.38 6.16
N THR A 187 -6.11 -5.49 6.83
CA THR A 187 -4.94 -4.66 6.55
C THR A 187 -3.72 -5.56 6.29
N THR A 188 -2.61 -4.96 5.87
CA THR A 188 -1.36 -5.69 5.65
C THR A 188 -0.24 -5.08 6.47
N ARG A 189 0.51 -5.90 7.23
CA ARG A 189 1.69 -5.46 7.97
C ARG A 189 2.85 -6.39 7.67
N ALA A 190 3.97 -5.82 7.23
CA ALA A 190 5.16 -6.61 6.86
C ALA A 190 4.83 -7.78 5.90
N LYS A 191 3.97 -7.50 4.90
CA LYS A 191 3.43 -8.45 3.92
C LYS A 191 2.46 -9.52 4.46
N ARG A 192 2.13 -9.54 5.75
CA ARG A 192 1.14 -10.45 6.34
C ARG A 192 -0.25 -9.83 6.40
N LEU A 193 -1.29 -10.65 6.20
CA LEU A 193 -2.68 -10.24 6.40
C LEU A 193 -2.99 -10.07 7.89
N MET A 194 -3.69 -8.99 8.19
CA MET A 194 -4.14 -8.66 9.53
C MET A 194 -5.65 -8.40 9.52
N LEU A 195 -6.33 -8.82 10.57
CA LEU A 195 -7.75 -8.56 10.83
C LEU A 195 -7.88 -7.42 11.83
N ASP A 196 -8.50 -6.31 11.41
CA ASP A 196 -8.82 -5.19 12.29
C ASP A 196 -10.32 -5.26 12.68
N THR A 197 -10.61 -5.35 13.98
CA THR A 197 -11.97 -5.39 14.57
C THR A 197 -12.08 -4.47 15.78
N TRP A 198 -13.29 -4.00 16.08
CA TRP A 198 -13.54 -3.26 17.32
C TRP A 198 -13.78 -4.23 18.48
N VAL A 199 -13.12 -3.97 19.61
CA VAL A 199 -13.27 -4.75 20.86
C VAL A 199 -13.56 -3.87 22.08
N GLY A 200 -13.49 -2.55 21.93
CA GLY A 200 -13.61 -1.60 23.04
C GLY A 200 -12.30 -1.47 23.83
N PRO A 201 -12.15 -0.40 24.64
CA PRO A 201 -10.88 -0.10 25.32
C PRO A 201 -10.48 -1.17 26.35
N ASP A 202 -11.44 -1.74 27.08
CA ASP A 202 -11.16 -2.69 28.16
C ASP A 202 -10.61 -4.01 27.62
N LEU A 203 -11.30 -4.61 26.64
CA LEU A 203 -10.84 -5.86 26.03
C LEU A 203 -9.59 -5.63 25.16
N GLN A 204 -9.43 -4.45 24.55
CA GLN A 204 -8.21 -4.10 23.84
C GLN A 204 -6.98 -4.18 24.76
N ALA A 205 -7.08 -3.64 25.98
CA ALA A 205 -6.01 -3.66 26.96
C ALA A 205 -5.60 -5.09 27.37
N THR A 206 -6.58 -5.98 27.53
CA THR A 206 -6.31 -7.40 27.85
C THR A 206 -5.70 -8.16 26.68
N LEU A 207 -6.21 -7.97 25.47
CA LEU A 207 -5.75 -8.74 24.30
C LEU A 207 -4.31 -8.39 23.90
N THR A 208 -3.83 -7.18 24.21
CA THR A 208 -2.47 -6.75 23.87
C THR A 208 -1.36 -7.44 24.67
N ASP A 209 -1.71 -8.23 25.69
CA ASP A 209 -0.75 -9.10 26.37
C ASP A 209 -0.28 -10.27 25.47
N ASP A 210 -1.08 -10.62 24.46
CA ASP A 210 -0.71 -11.61 23.45
C ASP A 210 -0.06 -10.91 22.24
N PRO A 211 1.18 -11.27 21.85
CA PRO A 211 1.93 -10.61 20.77
C PRO A 211 1.29 -10.77 19.38
N ARG A 212 0.33 -11.69 19.21
CA ARG A 212 -0.47 -11.79 17.98
C ARG A 212 -1.37 -10.58 17.77
N PHE A 213 -1.72 -9.88 18.86
CA PHE A 213 -2.54 -8.68 18.82
C PHE A 213 -1.70 -7.41 18.85
N GLN A 214 -2.14 -6.41 18.10
CA GLN A 214 -1.50 -5.10 18.02
C GLN A 214 -2.55 -4.00 18.05
N ILE A 215 -2.21 -2.85 18.61
CA ILE A 215 -3.05 -1.66 18.51
C ILE A 215 -2.81 -1.03 17.12
N PRO A 216 -3.81 -0.95 16.23
CA PRO A 216 -3.66 -0.29 14.94
C PRO A 216 -3.35 1.19 15.12
N ALA A 217 -2.44 1.71 14.30
CA ALA A 217 -2.27 3.15 14.18
C ALA A 217 -3.60 3.82 13.76
N PHE A 218 -3.89 4.99 14.33
CA PHE A 218 -5.02 5.87 14.02
C PHE A 218 -6.44 5.36 14.36
N THR A 219 -6.68 4.07 14.55
CA THR A 219 -7.99 3.56 15.01
C THR A 219 -7.93 2.93 16.39
N GLY A 220 -6.73 2.60 16.87
CA GLY A 220 -6.50 2.00 18.17
C GLY A 220 -7.09 2.79 19.33
N GLN A 221 -6.97 4.12 19.32
CA GLN A 221 -7.51 4.98 20.39
C GLN A 221 -9.05 4.93 20.49
N ASN A 222 -9.74 4.34 19.51
CA ASN A 222 -11.19 4.15 19.52
C ASN A 222 -11.60 2.70 19.87
N GLY A 223 -10.68 1.89 20.43
CA GLY A 223 -10.95 0.50 20.84
C GLY A 223 -10.86 -0.54 19.71
N TRP A 224 -10.16 -0.23 18.61
CA TRP A 224 -9.87 -1.20 17.56
C TRP A 224 -8.62 -2.01 17.86
N ILE A 225 -8.66 -3.31 17.61
CA ILE A 225 -7.49 -4.18 17.71
C ILE A 225 -7.18 -4.83 16.37
N ARG A 226 -5.95 -5.28 16.21
CA ARG A 226 -5.45 -5.98 15.04
C ARG A 226 -4.95 -7.35 15.43
N LEU A 227 -5.37 -8.39 14.71
CA LEU A 227 -4.92 -9.77 14.85
C LEU A 227 -4.15 -10.21 13.59
N ASP A 228 -2.99 -10.85 13.75
CA ASP A 228 -2.33 -11.58 12.66
C ASP A 228 -3.16 -12.83 12.32
N ILE A 229 -3.55 -12.97 11.05
CA ILE A 229 -4.43 -14.04 10.58
C ILE A 229 -3.74 -15.01 9.60
N GLU A 230 -2.42 -15.05 9.61
CA GLU A 230 -1.63 -16.00 8.83
C GLU A 230 -1.06 -17.15 9.68
N ASP A 231 -0.78 -18.27 9.04
CA ASP A 231 -0.17 -19.52 9.54
C ASP A 231 -0.92 -20.30 10.64
N THR A 232 -1.35 -19.66 11.72
CA THR A 232 -1.84 -20.35 12.95
C THR A 232 -3.09 -19.73 13.56
N VAL A 233 -3.89 -19.01 12.76
CA VAL A 233 -5.09 -18.35 13.24
C VAL A 233 -6.12 -19.35 13.82
N ASN A 234 -6.59 -19.07 15.03
CA ASN A 234 -7.75 -19.74 15.59
C ASN A 234 -9.02 -19.10 15.00
N TRP A 235 -9.65 -19.77 14.05
CA TRP A 235 -10.82 -19.22 13.36
C TRP A 235 -12.04 -19.02 14.27
N LYS A 236 -12.18 -19.77 15.37
CA LYS A 236 -13.26 -19.53 16.35
C LYS A 236 -13.04 -18.23 17.12
N GLU A 237 -11.79 -17.92 17.45
CA GLU A 237 -11.40 -16.65 18.08
C GLU A 237 -11.63 -15.48 17.11
N ALA A 238 -11.18 -15.62 15.86
CA ALA A 238 -11.40 -14.60 14.83
C ALA A 238 -12.91 -14.37 14.58
N GLU A 239 -13.71 -15.42 14.51
CA GLU A 239 -15.17 -15.33 14.38
C GLU A 239 -15.80 -14.58 15.56
N ALA A 240 -15.41 -14.90 16.80
CA ALA A 240 -15.91 -14.20 17.98
C ALA A 240 -15.58 -12.70 17.96
N LEU A 241 -14.37 -12.32 17.52
CA LEU A 241 -13.97 -10.91 17.36
C LEU A 241 -14.80 -10.20 16.27
N ILE A 242 -15.06 -10.88 15.15
CA ILE A 242 -15.87 -10.37 14.05
C ILE A 242 -17.31 -10.16 14.50
N ILE A 243 -17.91 -11.12 15.20
CA ILE A 243 -19.27 -11.04 15.73
C ILE A 243 -19.38 -9.91 16.76
N GLY A 244 -18.48 -9.87 17.77
CA GLY A 244 -18.51 -8.83 18.79
C GLY A 244 -18.37 -7.42 18.20
N SER A 245 -17.49 -7.27 17.20
CA SER A 245 -17.36 -6.02 16.48
C SER A 245 -18.60 -5.69 15.64
N TYR A 246 -19.22 -6.67 14.99
CA TYR A 246 -20.46 -6.48 14.25
C TYR A 246 -21.59 -6.02 15.19
N GLU A 247 -21.74 -6.67 16.34
CA GLU A 247 -22.79 -6.34 17.30
C GLU A 247 -22.72 -4.89 17.79
N HIS A 248 -21.50 -4.36 17.93
CA HIS A 248 -21.27 -2.97 18.29
C HIS A 248 -21.79 -1.97 17.24
N PHE A 249 -21.64 -2.27 15.96
CA PHE A 249 -21.99 -1.34 14.88
C PHE A 249 -23.34 -1.63 14.20
N ALA A 250 -23.90 -2.82 14.42
CA ALA A 250 -25.13 -3.26 13.77
C ALA A 250 -26.36 -2.49 14.27
N LEU A 251 -27.33 -2.33 13.37
CA LEU A 251 -28.61 -1.71 13.70
C LEU A 251 -29.49 -2.69 14.48
N LYS A 252 -30.40 -2.18 15.31
CA LYS A 252 -31.29 -3.02 16.15
C LYS A 252 -32.00 -4.13 15.36
N ARG A 253 -32.51 -3.83 14.17
CA ARG A 253 -33.17 -4.84 13.31
C ARG A 253 -32.23 -5.98 12.91
N MET A 254 -30.96 -5.68 12.68
CA MET A 254 -29.95 -6.63 12.26
C MET A 254 -29.58 -7.56 13.42
N LEU A 255 -29.47 -7.00 14.64
CA LEU A 255 -29.26 -7.77 15.87
C LEU A 255 -30.43 -8.70 16.18
N ASN A 256 -31.66 -8.25 15.95
CA ASN A 256 -32.85 -9.09 16.14
C ASN A 256 -32.81 -10.32 15.22
N VAL A 257 -32.45 -10.13 13.94
CA VAL A 257 -32.28 -11.25 12.99
C VAL A 257 -31.19 -12.19 13.45
N LEU A 258 -30.01 -11.66 13.82
CA LEU A 258 -28.88 -12.47 14.28
C LEU A 258 -29.28 -13.39 15.45
N ARG A 259 -29.97 -12.84 16.46
CA ARG A 259 -30.42 -13.56 17.66
C ARG A 259 -31.54 -14.56 17.38
N SER A 260 -32.42 -14.26 16.42
CA SER A 260 -33.54 -15.15 16.06
C SER A 260 -33.10 -16.39 15.27
N GLY A 261 -31.95 -16.33 14.59
CA GLY A 261 -31.38 -17.47 13.85
C GLY A 261 -30.46 -18.37 14.68
N THR A 262 -30.24 -18.06 15.96
CA THR A 262 -29.40 -18.86 16.89
C THR A 262 -30.22 -19.73 17.85
N SER A 263 -31.55 -19.80 17.67
CA SER A 263 -32.48 -20.63 18.46
C SER A 263 -32.73 -21.99 17.82
#